data_AF-A0A2R6AD65-F1
#
_entry.id   AF-A0A2R6AD65-F1
#
_cell.length_a   1.000
_cell.length_b   1.000
_cell.length_c   1.000
_cell.angle_alpha   90.00
_cell.angle_beta   90.00
_cell.angle_gamma   90.00
#
_symmetry.space_group_name_H-M   'P 1'
#
loop_
_entity.id
_entity.type
_entity.pdbx_description
1 polymer ?
#
loop_
_entity_poly.entity_id
_entity_poly.type
_entity_poly.pdbx_seq_one_letter_code
_entity_poly.pdbx_strand_id
1 'polypeptide(L)'
;MNIYEITNCIKIAVSQARNEEEVRVRVSSCIEENILKPLGINQVGQLEYTLVSGARADALYGHVIIEYKAPGKLSNTSQIQGAKKQVIEYIMDEAKDRSVWDRYLGVIISDRVAFVRYDKRNDTWILRGPYEISPESVVKLIEALRGLSRKSLSVDNIVKDFGPSQITKKAVKLLYDKQLNAKSERTKLLFRDWMRLFKQATGYDPNKLKELKELMAEYGLTNADPDELIFAIHTYYALIMKLIAAEVAYLYGKGKFYKSYIAELEDKYTESGVNGVKAALGELESGGVFTKLLGIENFLEGDYFSWYLEEMDKDLADFIAEVARTLSTYEMATPQLEPEFARDLLKRLYQNLIPGDIRHNLGEYYTPDWLAELLLDDVGLSLDDIKKMGEKETLKPLEKRVLDPACGSGTFLVLYISRLRRYAEEHFLTDILPNYVLENVVGYDLNPLAVLAARTNYLLAIADLLAHAGGGSVEIPIYLADSIMIGERYELKDGKHVYVLRTVAGEFKIPKDIAEKPDLLRKVLDEVRTCLENKCNPSDLFKGLNCIT
;
A
#
# COMPACT_ATOMS: atom_id res chain seq x y z
N MET A 1 -7.23 7.19 -22.45
CA MET A 1 -7.43 5.86 -23.06
C MET A 1 -8.77 5.30 -22.57
N ASN A 2 -9.61 4.77 -23.45
CA ASN A 2 -10.91 4.18 -23.08
C ASN A 2 -10.81 2.63 -23.10
N ILE A 3 -11.00 1.99 -21.94
CA ILE A 3 -10.81 0.54 -21.80
C ILE A 3 -11.77 -0.30 -22.62
N TYR A 4 -13.01 0.15 -22.74
CA TYR A 4 -14.05 -0.60 -23.45
C TYR A 4 -13.81 -0.55 -24.95
N GLU A 5 -13.30 0.58 -25.47
CA GLU A 5 -12.88 0.70 -26.87
C GLU A 5 -11.68 -0.20 -27.17
N ILE A 6 -10.65 -0.20 -26.33
CA ILE A 6 -9.47 -1.06 -26.50
C ILE A 6 -9.87 -2.53 -26.44
N THR A 7 -10.67 -2.92 -25.44
CA THR A 7 -11.15 -4.29 -25.28
C THR A 7 -11.96 -4.75 -26.48
N ASN A 8 -12.88 -3.90 -26.97
CA ASN A 8 -13.66 -4.21 -28.16
C ASN A 8 -12.79 -4.29 -29.42
N CYS A 9 -11.79 -3.41 -29.58
CA CYS A 9 -10.84 -3.49 -30.69
C CYS A 9 -10.15 -4.86 -30.73
N ILE A 10 -9.59 -5.30 -29.59
CA ILE A 10 -8.89 -6.59 -29.49
C ILE A 10 -9.86 -7.76 -29.73
N LYS A 11 -11.05 -7.75 -29.12
CA LYS A 11 -12.07 -8.80 -29.36
C LYS A 11 -12.46 -8.91 -30.83
N ILE A 12 -12.75 -7.78 -31.47
CA ILE A 12 -13.13 -7.75 -32.88
C ILE A 12 -11.96 -8.24 -33.74
N ALA A 13 -10.75 -7.76 -33.48
CA ALA A 13 -9.53 -8.17 -34.19
C ALA A 13 -9.33 -9.68 -34.16
N VAL A 14 -9.47 -10.30 -32.98
CA VAL A 14 -9.32 -11.74 -32.81
C VAL A 14 -10.49 -12.51 -33.44
N SER A 15 -11.73 -12.08 -33.23
CA SER A 15 -12.91 -12.79 -33.75
C SER A 15 -12.97 -12.84 -35.28
N GLN A 16 -12.37 -11.85 -35.95
CA GLN A 16 -12.29 -11.78 -37.41
C GLN A 16 -11.08 -12.53 -37.98
N ALA A 17 -10.12 -12.92 -37.15
CA ALA A 17 -8.91 -13.59 -37.60
C ALA A 17 -9.13 -15.09 -37.80
N ARG A 18 -8.56 -15.64 -38.87
CA ARG A 18 -8.65 -17.09 -39.19
C ARG A 18 -7.38 -17.87 -38.84
N ASN A 19 -6.27 -17.18 -38.66
CA ASN A 19 -4.96 -17.75 -38.40
C ASN A 19 -4.14 -16.83 -37.48
N GLU A 20 -2.98 -17.30 -37.07
CA GLU A 20 -2.07 -16.61 -36.14
C GLU A 20 -1.58 -15.25 -36.68
N GLU A 21 -1.26 -15.19 -37.97
CA GLU A 21 -0.76 -13.98 -38.62
C GLU A 21 -1.81 -12.86 -38.67
N GLU A 22 -3.07 -13.21 -38.94
CA GLU A 22 -4.18 -12.26 -38.89
C GLU A 22 -4.44 -11.75 -37.48
N VAL A 23 -4.29 -12.60 -36.45
CA VAL A 23 -4.37 -12.16 -35.04
C VAL A 23 -3.24 -11.16 -34.77
N ARG A 24 -2.00 -11.50 -35.14
CA ARG A 24 -0.82 -10.65 -34.94
C ARG A 24 -1.01 -9.26 -35.52
N VAL A 25 -1.34 -9.16 -36.81
CA VAL A 25 -1.49 -7.87 -37.52
C VAL A 25 -2.63 -7.02 -36.95
N ARG A 26 -3.79 -7.62 -36.69
CA ARG A 26 -4.97 -6.86 -36.25
C ARG A 26 -4.85 -6.42 -34.79
N VAL A 27 -4.37 -7.30 -33.93
CA VAL A 27 -4.20 -6.99 -32.50
C VAL A 27 -3.02 -6.04 -32.30
N SER A 28 -1.91 -6.20 -33.02
CA SER A 28 -0.78 -5.25 -32.93
C SER A 28 -1.22 -3.84 -33.30
N SER A 29 -2.03 -3.67 -34.35
CA SER A 29 -2.62 -2.37 -34.71
C SER A 29 -3.49 -1.79 -33.59
N CYS A 30 -4.34 -2.59 -32.95
CA CYS A 30 -5.10 -2.13 -31.79
C CYS A 30 -4.19 -1.66 -30.64
N ILE A 31 -3.11 -2.39 -30.36
CA ILE A 31 -2.15 -2.07 -29.30
C ILE A 31 -1.35 -0.80 -29.65
N GLU A 32 -0.85 -0.68 -30.88
CA GLU A 32 -0.06 0.46 -31.31
C GLU A 32 -0.85 1.77 -31.29
N GLU A 33 -2.03 1.77 -31.91
CA GLU A 33 -2.85 2.98 -32.04
C GLU A 33 -3.48 3.41 -30.73
N ASN A 34 -3.99 2.46 -29.93
CA ASN A 34 -4.82 2.78 -28.78
C ASN A 34 -4.07 2.69 -27.43
N ILE A 35 -2.86 2.12 -27.40
CA ILE A 35 -2.04 1.98 -26.18
C ILE A 35 -0.67 2.63 -26.36
N LEU A 36 0.16 2.17 -27.30
CA LEU A 36 1.57 2.59 -27.36
C LEU A 36 1.75 4.05 -27.78
N LYS A 37 1.05 4.50 -28.83
CA LYS A 37 1.11 5.91 -29.27
C LYS A 37 0.62 6.88 -28.19
N PRO A 38 -0.54 6.66 -27.53
CA PRO A 38 -0.94 7.48 -26.38
C PRO A 38 0.07 7.51 -25.23
N LEU A 39 0.85 6.43 -25.05
CA LEU A 39 1.90 6.34 -24.04
C LEU A 39 3.26 6.89 -24.50
N GLY A 40 3.38 7.35 -25.76
CA GLY A 40 4.64 7.85 -26.32
C GLY A 40 5.73 6.78 -26.49
N ILE A 41 5.36 5.50 -26.57
CA ILE A 41 6.29 4.37 -26.73
C ILE A 41 6.52 4.12 -28.22
N ASN A 42 7.76 4.34 -28.67
CA ASN A 42 8.12 4.27 -30.10
C ASN A 42 9.07 3.11 -30.45
N GLN A 43 9.55 2.34 -29.47
CA GLN A 43 10.51 1.25 -29.66
C GLN A 43 9.78 -0.09 -29.77
N VAL A 44 9.30 -0.39 -30.98
CA VAL A 44 8.58 -1.63 -31.30
C VAL A 44 9.33 -2.36 -32.41
N GLY A 45 9.72 -3.61 -32.16
CA GLY A 45 10.19 -4.55 -33.17
C GLY A 45 9.07 -5.55 -33.49
N GLN A 46 8.74 -5.71 -34.77
CA GLN A 46 7.80 -6.73 -35.23
C GLN A 46 8.59 -7.85 -35.92
N LEU A 47 8.70 -9.02 -35.28
CA LEU A 47 9.32 -10.25 -35.76
C LEU A 47 8.24 -11.36 -35.83
N GLU A 48 8.61 -12.63 -35.61
CA GLU A 48 7.66 -13.73 -35.35
C GLU A 48 6.79 -13.45 -34.09
N TYR A 49 7.25 -12.56 -33.22
CA TYR A 49 6.55 -11.99 -32.06
C TYR A 49 6.70 -10.45 -32.07
N THR A 50 5.92 -9.74 -31.24
CA THR A 50 6.11 -8.29 -31.05
C THR A 50 7.00 -8.04 -29.85
N LEU A 51 8.16 -7.41 -30.06
CA LEU A 51 9.05 -6.91 -29.00
C LEU A 51 8.75 -5.43 -28.76
N VAL A 52 8.35 -5.08 -27.55
CA VAL A 52 8.25 -3.68 -27.13
C VAL A 52 9.32 -3.42 -26.08
N SER A 53 10.24 -2.52 -26.38
CA SER A 53 11.39 -2.23 -25.51
C SER A 53 11.19 -0.94 -24.73
N GLY A 54 11.60 -0.97 -23.47
CA GLY A 54 11.63 0.19 -22.59
C GLY A 54 12.83 1.08 -22.89
N ALA A 55 12.63 2.39 -22.84
CA ALA A 55 13.71 3.36 -23.05
C ALA A 55 14.62 3.55 -21.83
N ARG A 56 14.19 3.09 -20.64
CA ARG A 56 14.88 3.30 -19.37
C ARG A 56 15.48 2.01 -18.84
N ALA A 57 16.74 2.06 -18.40
CA ALA A 57 17.46 0.91 -17.85
C ALA A 57 16.90 0.41 -16.50
N ASP A 58 16.10 1.23 -15.81
CA ASP A 58 15.45 0.95 -14.52
C ASP A 58 13.93 0.73 -14.63
N ALA A 59 13.41 0.59 -15.86
CA ALA A 59 12.00 0.32 -16.11
C ALA A 59 11.51 -0.97 -15.41
N LEU A 60 10.22 -1.02 -15.09
CA LEU A 60 9.58 -2.19 -14.47
C LEU A 60 9.74 -3.43 -15.35
N TYR A 61 9.54 -3.24 -16.65
CA TYR A 61 9.91 -4.19 -17.67
C TYR A 61 10.94 -3.51 -18.57
N GLY A 62 12.07 -4.17 -18.79
CA GLY A 62 13.00 -3.75 -19.84
C GLY A 62 12.40 -4.03 -21.21
N HIS A 63 11.64 -5.13 -21.32
CA HIS A 63 11.06 -5.61 -22.56
C HIS A 63 9.74 -6.34 -22.32
N VAL A 64 8.78 -6.17 -23.22
CA VAL A 64 7.55 -6.96 -23.28
C VAL A 64 7.57 -7.71 -24.60
N ILE A 65 7.43 -9.04 -24.53
CA ILE A 65 7.32 -9.93 -25.69
C ILE A 65 5.87 -10.36 -25.80
N ILE A 66 5.22 -10.00 -26.89
CA ILE A 66 3.84 -10.41 -27.20
C ILE A 66 3.88 -11.49 -28.27
N GLU A 67 3.46 -12.68 -27.90
CA GLU A 67 3.26 -13.81 -28.77
C GLU A 67 1.79 -13.96 -29.14
N TYR A 68 1.53 -14.22 -30.42
CA TYR A 68 0.17 -14.38 -30.91
C TYR A 68 -0.10 -15.85 -31.23
N LYS A 69 -1.36 -16.28 -31.05
CA LYS A 69 -1.79 -17.62 -31.41
C LYS A 69 -3.13 -17.59 -32.13
N ALA A 70 -3.29 -18.47 -33.12
CA ALA A 70 -4.56 -18.65 -33.82
C ALA A 70 -5.73 -18.87 -32.82
N PRO A 71 -6.96 -18.38 -33.10
CA PRO A 71 -8.07 -18.52 -32.17
C PRO A 71 -8.31 -19.96 -31.72
N GLY A 72 -8.60 -20.16 -30.43
CA GLY A 72 -8.86 -21.47 -29.83
C GLY A 72 -7.61 -22.20 -29.32
N LYS A 73 -6.41 -21.64 -29.53
CA LYS A 73 -5.14 -22.25 -29.10
C LYS A 73 -4.84 -22.07 -27.61
N LEU A 74 -5.63 -21.27 -26.89
CA LEU A 74 -5.54 -21.12 -25.44
C LEU A 74 -6.68 -21.84 -24.70
N SER A 75 -7.29 -22.83 -25.33
CA SER A 75 -8.40 -23.61 -24.75
C SER A 75 -7.97 -24.98 -24.22
N ASN A 76 -6.81 -25.50 -24.64
CA ASN A 76 -6.28 -26.80 -24.23
C ASN A 76 -4.94 -26.67 -23.52
N THR A 77 -4.78 -27.35 -22.38
CA THR A 77 -3.55 -27.39 -21.57
C THR A 77 -2.28 -27.65 -22.38
N SER A 78 -2.30 -28.61 -23.32
CA SER A 78 -1.10 -28.90 -24.13
C SER A 78 -0.69 -27.72 -25.02
N GLN A 79 -1.67 -27.01 -25.59
CA GLN A 79 -1.40 -25.84 -26.44
C GLN A 79 -0.97 -24.63 -25.61
N ILE A 80 -1.57 -24.45 -24.44
CA ILE A 80 -1.16 -23.41 -23.47
C ILE A 80 0.30 -23.62 -23.05
N GLN A 81 0.71 -24.86 -22.74
CA GLN A 81 2.10 -25.15 -22.40
C GLN A 81 3.05 -24.94 -23.60
N GLY A 82 2.60 -25.27 -24.81
CA GLY A 82 3.35 -24.98 -26.03
C GLY A 82 3.60 -23.47 -26.21
N ALA A 83 2.56 -22.65 -26.09
CA ALA A 83 2.67 -21.20 -26.20
C ALA A 83 3.52 -20.59 -25.06
N LYS A 84 3.37 -21.10 -23.82
CA LYS A 84 4.25 -20.73 -22.69
C LYS A 84 5.71 -21.01 -23.02
N LYS A 85 6.02 -22.21 -23.53
CA LYS A 85 7.38 -22.61 -23.87
C LYS A 85 7.98 -21.70 -24.94
N GLN A 86 7.21 -21.39 -25.99
CA GLN A 86 7.64 -20.54 -27.08
C GLN A 86 7.99 -19.12 -26.61
N VAL A 87 7.15 -18.51 -25.76
CA VAL A 87 7.45 -17.20 -25.15
C VAL A 87 8.70 -17.25 -24.28
N ILE A 88 8.91 -18.32 -23.51
CA ILE A 88 10.13 -18.48 -22.70
C ILE A 88 11.37 -18.55 -23.59
N GLU A 89 11.30 -19.31 -24.69
CA GLU A 89 12.39 -19.41 -25.67
C GLU A 89 12.73 -18.03 -26.25
N TYR A 90 11.73 -17.24 -26.66
CA TYR A 90 11.97 -15.87 -27.14
C TYR A 90 12.61 -14.96 -26.09
N ILE A 91 12.16 -15.04 -24.83
CA ILE A 91 12.76 -14.24 -23.75
C ILE A 91 14.22 -14.66 -23.56
N MET A 92 14.52 -15.95 -23.56
CA MET A 92 15.88 -16.46 -23.40
C MET A 92 16.80 -16.00 -24.54
N ASP A 93 16.30 -16.05 -25.78
CA ASP A 93 17.05 -15.66 -26.97
C ASP A 93 17.34 -14.15 -27.01
N GLU A 94 16.37 -13.31 -26.64
CA GLU A 94 16.54 -11.85 -26.58
C GLU A 94 17.41 -11.41 -25.42
N ALA A 95 17.15 -11.95 -24.22
CA ALA A 95 17.86 -11.55 -23.01
C ALA A 95 19.34 -11.95 -23.05
N LYS A 96 19.65 -13.11 -23.62
CA LYS A 96 20.98 -13.78 -23.67
C LYS A 96 21.62 -14.10 -22.31
N ASP A 97 21.32 -13.33 -21.27
CA ASP A 97 21.76 -13.51 -19.89
C ASP A 97 20.55 -13.84 -19.00
N ARG A 98 20.72 -14.87 -18.17
CA ARG A 98 19.74 -15.30 -17.18
C ARG A 98 19.46 -14.24 -16.11
N SER A 99 20.45 -13.39 -15.80
CA SER A 99 20.30 -12.41 -14.73
C SER A 99 19.28 -11.31 -15.01
N VAL A 100 18.80 -11.21 -16.27
CA VAL A 100 17.84 -10.19 -16.72
C VAL A 100 16.51 -10.78 -17.20
N TRP A 101 16.27 -12.10 -17.12
CA TRP A 101 14.99 -12.71 -17.52
C TRP A 101 13.80 -12.12 -16.76
N ASP A 102 13.98 -11.72 -15.51
CA ASP A 102 12.96 -11.08 -14.68
C ASP A 102 12.58 -9.66 -15.15
N ARG A 103 13.35 -9.08 -16.10
CA ARG A 103 13.04 -7.80 -16.78
C ARG A 103 12.17 -7.97 -18.02
N TYR A 104 11.89 -9.19 -18.43
CA TYR A 104 11.01 -9.49 -19.55
C TYR A 104 9.63 -9.92 -19.04
N LEU A 105 8.58 -9.44 -19.70
CA LEU A 105 7.24 -9.99 -19.54
C LEU A 105 6.79 -10.62 -20.86
N GLY A 106 6.38 -11.88 -20.77
CA GLY A 106 5.72 -12.57 -21.86
C GLY A 106 4.21 -12.35 -21.81
N VAL A 107 3.61 -12.00 -22.95
CA VAL A 107 2.16 -11.93 -23.13
C VAL A 107 1.80 -12.86 -24.27
N ILE A 108 0.82 -13.74 -24.07
CA ILE A 108 0.28 -14.60 -25.13
C ILE A 108 -1.13 -14.13 -25.45
N ILE A 109 -1.42 -13.79 -26.70
CA ILE A 109 -2.74 -13.32 -27.15
C ILE A 109 -3.32 -14.27 -28.21
N SER A 110 -4.52 -14.75 -27.96
CA SER A 110 -5.38 -15.51 -28.87
C SER A 110 -6.83 -15.04 -28.69
N ASP A 111 -7.81 -15.95 -28.67
CA ASP A 111 -9.17 -15.73 -28.12
C ASP A 111 -9.18 -15.44 -26.61
N ARG A 112 -8.06 -15.71 -25.96
CA ARG A 112 -7.77 -15.42 -24.55
C ARG A 112 -6.41 -14.71 -24.41
N VAL A 113 -6.10 -14.22 -23.22
CA VAL A 113 -4.78 -13.63 -22.90
C VAL A 113 -4.13 -14.33 -21.72
N ALA A 114 -2.83 -14.59 -21.80
CA ALA A 114 -2.04 -15.14 -20.70
C ALA A 114 -0.74 -14.36 -20.51
N PHE A 115 -0.21 -14.39 -19.29
CA PHE A 115 1.02 -13.67 -18.91
C PHE A 115 2.06 -14.64 -18.38
N VAL A 116 3.30 -14.50 -18.80
CA VAL A 116 4.44 -15.36 -18.44
C VAL A 116 5.53 -14.49 -17.83
N ARG A 117 6.00 -14.87 -16.64
CA ARG A 117 7.07 -14.15 -15.93
C ARG A 117 8.04 -15.12 -15.27
N TYR A 118 9.31 -14.75 -15.26
CA TYR A 118 10.34 -15.47 -14.49
C TYR A 118 10.33 -15.02 -13.03
N ASP A 119 10.18 -15.97 -12.13
CA ASP A 119 10.36 -15.80 -10.69
C ASP A 119 11.79 -16.16 -10.32
N LYS A 120 12.58 -15.10 -10.09
CA LYS A 120 13.99 -15.19 -9.72
C LYS A 120 14.21 -15.83 -8.34
N ARG A 121 13.25 -15.74 -7.42
CA ARG A 121 13.37 -16.28 -6.05
C ARG A 121 13.27 -17.80 -6.08
N ASN A 122 12.28 -18.33 -6.77
CA ASN A 122 12.02 -19.77 -6.85
C ASN A 122 12.64 -20.44 -8.08
N ASP A 123 13.31 -19.68 -8.95
CA ASP A 123 13.90 -20.15 -10.19
C ASP A 123 12.90 -20.87 -11.12
N THR A 124 11.71 -20.29 -11.27
CA THR A 124 10.62 -20.89 -12.07
C THR A 124 9.93 -19.89 -12.98
N TRP A 125 9.23 -20.39 -14.00
CA TRP A 125 8.38 -19.57 -14.87
C TRP A 125 6.92 -19.71 -14.49
N ILE A 126 6.33 -18.59 -14.06
CA ILE A 126 4.93 -18.50 -13.65
C ILE A 126 4.09 -18.13 -14.87
N LEU A 127 3.00 -18.89 -15.08
CA LEU A 127 1.97 -18.59 -16.08
C LEU A 127 0.71 -18.15 -15.34
N ARG A 128 0.20 -16.96 -15.64
CA ARG A 128 -1.08 -16.45 -15.14
C ARG A 128 -2.08 -16.37 -16.30
N GLY A 129 -3.24 -17.02 -16.15
CA GLY A 129 -4.24 -17.19 -17.21
C GLY A 129 -4.26 -18.62 -17.78
N PRO A 130 -4.86 -18.85 -18.96
CA PRO A 130 -5.43 -17.85 -19.87
C PRO A 130 -6.76 -17.26 -19.38
N TYR A 131 -6.90 -15.95 -19.53
CA TYR A 131 -8.09 -15.17 -19.18
C TYR A 131 -8.91 -14.85 -20.43
N GLU A 132 -10.23 -14.78 -20.31
CA GLU A 132 -11.08 -14.19 -21.34
C GLU A 132 -10.60 -12.77 -21.66
N ILE A 133 -10.71 -12.35 -22.92
CA ILE A 133 -10.46 -10.95 -23.28
C ILE A 133 -11.58 -10.13 -22.62
N SER A 134 -11.26 -9.41 -21.57
CA SER A 134 -12.20 -8.59 -20.80
C SER A 134 -11.54 -7.26 -20.46
N PRO A 135 -12.31 -6.24 -20.00
CA PRO A 135 -11.71 -5.01 -19.51
C PRO A 135 -10.60 -5.27 -18.48
N GLU A 136 -10.78 -6.22 -17.58
CA GLU A 136 -9.84 -6.57 -16.52
C GLU A 136 -8.56 -7.23 -17.08
N SER A 137 -8.67 -8.10 -18.08
CA SER A 137 -7.52 -8.76 -18.68
C SER A 137 -6.72 -7.80 -19.59
N VAL A 138 -7.41 -6.86 -20.24
CA VAL A 138 -6.82 -5.82 -21.09
C VAL A 138 -6.14 -4.75 -20.25
N VAL A 139 -6.65 -4.45 -19.05
CA VAL A 139 -5.95 -3.60 -18.07
C VAL A 139 -4.56 -4.15 -17.78
N LYS A 140 -4.42 -5.46 -17.50
CA LYS A 140 -3.11 -6.10 -17.26
C LYS A 140 -2.14 -5.94 -18.44
N LEU A 141 -2.66 -5.95 -19.67
CA LEU A 141 -1.86 -5.69 -20.87
C LEU A 141 -1.41 -4.22 -20.95
N ILE A 142 -2.30 -3.27 -20.65
CA ILE A 142 -1.94 -1.85 -20.63
C ILE A 142 -0.89 -1.57 -19.53
N GLU A 143 -1.04 -2.17 -18.35
CA GLU A 143 -0.08 -2.08 -17.24
C GLU A 143 1.28 -2.65 -17.62
N ALA A 144 1.30 -3.81 -18.29
CA ALA A 144 2.52 -4.38 -18.85
C ALA A 144 3.26 -3.40 -19.75
N LEU A 145 2.54 -2.75 -20.67
CA LEU A 145 3.12 -1.81 -21.62
C LEU A 145 3.53 -0.48 -20.97
N ARG A 146 2.78 0.01 -19.98
CA ARG A 146 3.18 1.18 -19.16
C ARG A 146 4.45 0.91 -18.34
N GLY A 147 4.62 -0.32 -17.88
CA GLY A 147 5.81 -0.75 -17.16
C GLY A 147 7.13 -0.61 -17.93
N LEU A 148 7.08 -0.42 -19.25
CA LEU A 148 8.25 -0.17 -20.09
C LEU A 148 8.86 1.23 -19.93
N SER A 149 8.08 2.21 -19.48
CA SER A 149 8.53 3.61 -19.34
C SER A 149 8.70 4.06 -17.89
N ARG A 150 8.11 3.31 -16.95
CA ARG A 150 8.09 3.62 -15.52
C ARG A 150 9.02 2.72 -14.73
N LYS A 151 9.61 3.22 -13.65
CA LYS A 151 10.48 2.45 -12.74
C LYS A 151 9.69 1.32 -12.09
N SER A 152 10.31 0.17 -11.88
CA SER A 152 9.71 -0.82 -10.95
C SER A 152 9.60 -0.21 -9.56
N LEU A 153 8.53 -0.50 -8.84
CA LEU A 153 8.40 -0.24 -7.39
C LEU A 153 9.37 -1.08 -6.56
N SER A 154 10.48 -1.55 -7.13
CA SER A 154 11.44 -2.39 -6.42
C SER A 154 12.00 -1.64 -5.22
N VAL A 155 12.31 -2.40 -4.19
CA VAL A 155 12.84 -1.86 -2.94
C VAL A 155 14.10 -1.05 -3.17
N ASP A 156 14.99 -1.51 -4.06
CA ASP A 156 16.24 -0.81 -4.39
C ASP A 156 15.98 0.52 -5.10
N ASN A 157 15.01 0.59 -6.01
CA ASN A 157 14.65 1.85 -6.67
C ASN A 157 14.06 2.86 -5.68
N ILE A 158 13.13 2.40 -4.82
CA ILE A 158 12.50 3.28 -3.83
C ILE A 158 13.51 3.78 -2.80
N VAL A 159 14.40 2.91 -2.30
CA VAL A 159 15.49 3.32 -1.40
C VAL A 159 16.43 4.31 -2.10
N LYS A 160 16.71 4.12 -3.39
CA LYS A 160 17.58 5.04 -4.15
C LYS A 160 17.00 6.45 -4.22
N ASP A 161 15.70 6.58 -4.47
CA ASP A 161 15.06 7.90 -4.63
C ASP A 161 14.58 8.49 -3.29
N PHE A 162 14.07 7.68 -2.37
CA PHE A 162 13.41 8.11 -1.11
C PHE A 162 14.13 7.69 0.17
N GLY A 163 15.22 6.92 0.09
CA GLY A 163 16.12 6.62 1.20
C GLY A 163 17.08 7.80 1.48
N PRO A 164 18.39 7.62 1.69
CA PRO A 164 19.33 8.71 1.99
C PRO A 164 19.75 9.50 0.74
N SER A 165 18.78 10.07 0.03
CA SER A 165 18.96 10.84 -1.20
C SER A 165 18.89 12.35 -0.96
N GLN A 166 19.14 13.15 -2.01
CA GLN A 166 19.04 14.62 -1.89
C GLN A 166 17.62 15.11 -1.62
N ILE A 167 16.59 14.45 -2.20
CA ILE A 167 15.19 14.83 -1.95
C ILE A 167 14.84 14.60 -0.48
N THR A 168 15.31 13.50 0.11
CA THR A 168 15.10 13.16 1.52
C THR A 168 15.80 14.12 2.46
N LYS A 169 17.06 14.47 2.18
CA LYS A 169 17.78 15.46 3.01
C LYS A 169 17.09 16.81 3.02
N LYS A 170 16.66 17.28 1.85
CA LYS A 170 15.88 18.51 1.70
C LYS A 170 14.54 18.41 2.42
N ALA A 171 13.84 17.28 2.30
CA ALA A 171 12.57 17.00 2.94
C ALA A 171 12.64 17.11 4.45
N VAL A 172 13.52 16.30 5.05
CA VAL A 172 13.65 16.17 6.50
C VAL A 172 14.10 17.49 7.09
N LYS A 173 15.03 18.20 6.44
CA LYS A 173 15.43 19.53 6.87
C LYS A 173 14.28 20.53 6.84
N LEU A 174 13.49 20.56 5.77
CA LEU A 174 12.35 21.47 5.67
C LEU A 174 11.28 21.15 6.73
N LEU A 175 10.95 19.87 6.93
CA LEU A 175 10.02 19.44 7.97
C LEU A 175 10.54 19.81 9.37
N TYR A 176 11.81 19.53 9.65
CA TYR A 176 12.46 19.91 10.91
C TYR A 176 12.36 21.42 11.17
N ASP A 177 12.72 22.24 10.18
CA ASP A 177 12.68 23.71 10.33
C ASP A 177 11.24 24.22 10.57
N LYS A 178 10.24 23.62 9.92
CA LYS A 178 8.83 23.98 10.09
C LYS A 178 8.29 23.58 11.46
N GLN A 179 8.66 22.41 11.93
CA GLN A 179 8.27 21.89 13.23
C GLN A 179 8.87 22.73 14.37
N LEU A 180 10.17 23.02 14.30
CA LEU A 180 10.88 23.84 15.29
C LEU A 180 10.28 25.25 15.41
N ASN A 181 9.77 25.79 14.30
CA ASN A 181 9.14 27.10 14.22
C ASN A 181 7.61 27.05 14.16
N ALA A 182 7.00 25.94 14.60
CA ALA A 182 5.57 25.70 14.48
C ALA A 182 4.73 26.81 15.13
N LYS A 183 3.78 27.35 14.36
CA LYS A 183 2.87 28.40 14.82
C LYS A 183 1.59 27.83 15.41
N SER A 184 1.13 26.71 14.90
CA SER A 184 -0.12 26.08 15.32
C SER A 184 0.06 25.31 16.64
N GLU A 185 -0.86 25.55 17.57
CA GLU A 185 -0.93 24.76 18.80
C GLU A 185 -1.25 23.29 18.53
N ARG A 186 -1.95 22.99 17.41
CA ARG A 186 -2.19 21.61 16.98
C ARG A 186 -0.88 20.91 16.63
N THR A 187 0.01 21.54 15.88
CA THR A 187 1.33 21.00 15.54
C THR A 187 2.12 20.64 16.80
N LYS A 188 2.20 21.56 17.76
CA LYS A 188 2.90 21.33 19.04
C LYS A 188 2.24 20.25 19.89
N LEU A 189 0.91 20.12 19.84
CA LEU A 189 0.17 19.09 20.57
C LEU A 189 0.44 17.70 19.98
N LEU A 190 0.38 17.57 18.65
CA LEU A 190 0.67 16.31 17.94
C LEU A 190 2.09 15.83 18.21
N PHE A 191 3.08 16.71 18.14
CA PHE A 191 4.47 16.37 18.48
C PHE A 191 4.61 15.87 19.92
N ARG A 192 4.05 16.59 20.91
CA ARG A 192 4.15 16.19 22.32
C ARG A 192 3.46 14.87 22.61
N ASP A 193 2.30 14.62 22.00
CA ASP A 193 1.56 13.38 22.24
C ASP A 193 2.18 12.19 21.49
N TRP A 194 2.72 12.41 20.28
CA TRP A 194 3.60 11.44 19.62
C TRP A 194 4.80 11.12 20.51
N MET A 195 5.51 12.11 21.05
CA MET A 195 6.68 11.90 21.92
C MET A 195 6.34 11.07 23.15
N ARG A 196 5.16 11.30 23.75
CA ARG A 196 4.65 10.50 24.88
C ARG A 196 4.51 9.03 24.50
N LEU A 197 3.83 8.73 23.40
CA LEU A 197 3.65 7.35 22.92
C LEU A 197 4.96 6.72 22.48
N PHE A 198 5.78 7.47 21.74
CA PHE A 198 7.08 7.03 21.25
C PHE A 198 8.00 6.62 22.40
N LYS A 199 8.13 7.45 23.45
CA LYS A 199 8.90 7.09 24.65
C LYS A 199 8.36 5.87 25.37
N GLN A 200 7.03 5.73 25.46
CA GLN A 200 6.40 4.57 26.08
C GLN A 200 6.65 3.28 25.29
N ALA A 201 6.60 3.35 23.96
CA ALA A 201 6.78 2.20 23.08
C ALA A 201 8.24 1.75 22.96
N THR A 202 9.18 2.70 22.95
CA THR A 202 10.59 2.45 22.58
C THR A 202 11.57 2.50 23.76
N GLY A 203 11.17 3.10 24.89
CA GLY A 203 12.11 3.43 25.97
C GLY A 203 13.14 4.51 25.59
N TYR A 204 12.87 5.28 24.53
CA TYR A 204 13.77 6.26 23.94
C TYR A 204 14.37 7.25 24.95
N ASP A 205 15.72 7.32 24.94
CA ASP A 205 16.53 8.26 25.70
C ASP A 205 17.68 8.76 24.81
N PRO A 206 17.62 10.02 24.30
CA PRO A 206 18.60 10.55 23.38
C PRO A 206 20.03 10.60 23.96
N ASN A 207 20.17 10.67 25.29
CA ASN A 207 21.49 10.73 25.93
C ASN A 207 22.29 9.41 25.79
N LYS A 208 21.60 8.31 25.48
CA LYS A 208 22.20 6.99 25.30
C LYS A 208 22.59 6.70 23.86
N LEU A 209 22.25 7.57 22.92
CA LEU A 209 22.37 7.36 21.48
C LEU A 209 23.45 8.28 20.89
N LYS A 210 24.67 7.75 20.74
CA LYS A 210 25.79 8.53 20.18
C LYS A 210 25.64 8.74 18.68
N GLU A 211 25.00 7.79 18.02
CA GLU A 211 24.77 7.67 16.60
C GLU A 211 23.79 8.75 16.08
N LEU A 212 23.00 9.38 16.96
CA LEU A 212 22.16 10.53 16.61
C LEU A 212 22.98 11.68 16.04
N LYS A 213 24.23 11.87 16.51
CA LYS A 213 25.12 12.92 15.99
C LYS A 213 25.52 12.67 14.54
N GLU A 214 25.75 11.41 14.19
CA GLU A 214 26.08 11.01 12.82
C GLU A 214 24.85 11.18 11.92
N LEU A 215 23.68 10.73 12.38
CA LEU A 215 22.41 10.93 11.68
C LEU A 215 22.12 12.41 11.42
N MET A 216 22.29 13.26 12.44
CA MET A 216 22.17 14.71 12.33
C MET A 216 23.09 15.27 11.24
N ALA A 217 24.36 14.83 11.20
CA ALA A 217 25.30 15.27 10.16
C ALA A 217 24.90 14.78 8.76
N GLU A 218 24.39 13.56 8.63
CA GLU A 218 23.93 13.00 7.35
C GLU A 218 22.78 13.81 6.74
N TYR A 219 21.87 14.30 7.57
CA TYR A 219 20.77 15.19 7.17
C TYR A 219 21.16 16.68 7.09
N GLY A 220 22.42 17.04 7.36
CA GLY A 220 22.90 18.43 7.30
C GLY A 220 22.42 19.31 8.45
N LEU A 221 22.21 18.70 9.63
CA LEU A 221 21.60 19.26 10.83
C LEU A 221 22.46 18.99 12.09
N THR A 222 23.78 19.26 12.03
CA THR A 222 24.79 18.82 13.03
C THR A 222 24.51 19.22 14.50
N ASN A 223 23.70 20.26 14.75
CA ASN A 223 23.33 20.73 16.09
C ASN A 223 21.81 20.73 16.32
N ALA A 224 21.09 19.84 15.63
CA ALA A 224 19.65 19.74 15.77
C ALA A 224 19.22 19.15 17.12
N ASP A 225 17.95 19.37 17.46
CA ASP A 225 17.27 18.62 18.50
C ASP A 225 16.95 17.21 17.96
N PRO A 226 17.40 16.13 18.64
CA PRO A 226 17.18 14.78 18.14
C PRO A 226 15.72 14.34 18.11
N ASP A 227 14.91 14.84 19.04
CA ASP A 227 13.49 14.49 19.15
C ASP A 227 12.73 15.07 17.95
N GLU A 228 13.05 16.31 17.62
CA GLU A 228 12.52 17.02 16.44
C GLU A 228 12.98 16.34 15.13
N LEU A 229 14.26 15.94 15.05
CA LEU A 229 14.79 15.24 13.87
C LEU A 229 14.08 13.90 13.63
N ILE A 230 13.92 13.08 14.67
CA ILE A 230 13.23 11.79 14.53
C ILE A 230 11.78 12.01 14.08
N PHE A 231 11.06 12.97 14.66
CA PHE A 231 9.69 13.26 14.23
C PHE A 231 9.62 13.73 12.77
N ALA A 232 10.58 14.53 12.31
CA ALA A 232 10.67 14.95 10.92
C ALA A 232 10.93 13.77 9.96
N ILE A 233 11.83 12.85 10.32
CA ILE A 233 12.09 11.62 9.55
C ILE A 233 10.84 10.73 9.52
N HIS A 234 10.16 10.55 10.66
CA HIS A 234 8.92 9.78 10.77
C HIS A 234 7.79 10.41 9.94
N THR A 235 7.66 11.74 9.97
CA THR A 235 6.67 12.48 9.16
C THR A 235 6.95 12.27 7.66
N TYR A 236 8.21 12.35 7.24
CA TYR A 236 8.59 12.09 5.84
C TYR A 236 8.25 10.66 5.40
N TYR A 237 8.59 9.67 6.22
CA TYR A 237 8.28 8.27 5.95
C TYR A 237 6.77 8.01 5.92
N ALA A 238 6.01 8.61 6.86
CA ALA A 238 4.56 8.55 6.89
C ALA A 238 3.93 9.16 5.62
N LEU A 239 4.42 10.32 5.17
CA LEU A 239 3.95 10.93 3.92
C LEU A 239 4.11 9.99 2.73
N ILE A 240 5.28 9.35 2.57
CA ILE A 240 5.51 8.40 1.47
C ILE A 240 4.54 7.21 1.56
N MET A 241 4.37 6.61 2.75
CA MET A 241 3.43 5.51 2.96
C MET A 241 2.01 5.90 2.55
N LYS A 242 1.56 7.09 2.95
CA LYS A 242 0.21 7.59 2.64
C LYS A 242 0.02 7.85 1.15
N LEU A 243 1.02 8.41 0.48
CA LEU A 243 0.98 8.63 -0.97
C LEU A 243 0.94 7.31 -1.75
N ILE A 244 1.72 6.32 -1.32
CA ILE A 244 1.69 4.95 -1.88
C ILE A 244 0.32 4.31 -1.66
N ALA A 245 -0.19 4.38 -0.43
CA ALA A 245 -1.50 3.82 -0.07
C ALA A 245 -2.64 4.49 -0.86
N ALA A 246 -2.59 5.82 -1.02
CA ALA A 246 -3.57 6.57 -1.80
C ALA A 246 -3.54 6.16 -3.26
N GLU A 247 -2.36 6.00 -3.85
CA GLU A 247 -2.24 5.53 -5.23
C GLU A 247 -2.83 4.12 -5.40
N VAL A 248 -2.60 3.22 -4.45
CA VAL A 248 -3.21 1.88 -4.44
C VAL A 248 -4.73 1.94 -4.27
N ALA A 249 -5.24 2.85 -3.44
CA ALA A 249 -6.68 3.06 -3.31
C ALA A 249 -7.32 3.56 -4.62
N TYR A 250 -6.61 4.38 -5.39
CA TYR A 250 -7.05 4.81 -6.72
C TYR A 250 -7.05 3.67 -7.74
N LEU A 251 -6.05 2.80 -7.68
CA LEU A 251 -5.93 1.63 -8.56
C LEU A 251 -7.08 0.63 -8.36
N TYR A 252 -7.45 0.34 -7.12
CA TYR A 252 -8.49 -0.67 -6.82
C TYR A 252 -9.86 -0.08 -6.46
N GLY A 253 -9.98 1.25 -6.40
CA GLY A 253 -11.20 1.95 -6.06
C GLY A 253 -12.27 1.87 -7.15
N LYS A 254 -13.55 1.86 -6.73
CA LYS A 254 -14.73 1.74 -7.61
C LYS A 254 -14.67 2.68 -8.82
N GLY A 255 -14.39 2.14 -10.01
CA GLY A 255 -14.48 2.86 -11.29
C GLY A 255 -13.41 3.94 -11.53
N LYS A 256 -12.35 3.99 -10.71
CA LYS A 256 -11.26 4.99 -10.83
C LYS A 256 -9.92 4.42 -11.33
N PHE A 257 -9.93 3.24 -11.94
CA PHE A 257 -8.76 2.52 -12.48
C PHE A 257 -7.81 3.33 -13.41
N TYR A 258 -8.25 4.48 -13.95
CA TYR A 258 -7.44 5.39 -14.79
C TYR A 258 -6.93 6.64 -14.08
N LYS A 259 -7.29 6.81 -12.82
CA LYS A 259 -6.92 7.97 -12.03
C LYS A 259 -5.75 7.61 -11.14
N SER A 260 -4.89 8.60 -10.93
CA SER A 260 -3.74 8.52 -10.06
C SER A 260 -3.93 9.62 -9.02
N TYR A 261 -3.78 9.27 -7.74
CA TYR A 261 -3.80 10.27 -6.69
C TYR A 261 -2.65 11.25 -6.89
N ILE A 262 -1.49 10.71 -7.28
CA ILE A 262 -0.30 11.51 -7.56
C ILE A 262 -0.53 12.51 -8.70
N ALA A 263 -1.17 12.08 -9.80
CA ALA A 263 -1.53 12.99 -10.87
C ALA A 263 -2.55 14.04 -10.43
N GLU A 264 -3.56 13.66 -9.64
CA GLU A 264 -4.56 14.60 -9.11
C GLU A 264 -3.92 15.65 -8.18
N LEU A 265 -2.94 15.25 -7.37
CA LEU A 265 -2.17 16.15 -6.52
C LEU A 265 -1.35 17.15 -7.35
N GLU A 266 -0.71 16.69 -8.43
CA GLU A 266 0.02 17.55 -9.38
C GLU A 266 -0.89 18.52 -10.13
N ASP A 267 -2.06 18.04 -10.58
CA ASP A 267 -3.08 18.87 -11.23
C ASP A 267 -3.56 19.97 -10.27
N LYS A 268 -3.88 19.62 -9.02
CA LYS A 268 -4.30 20.58 -7.99
C LYS A 268 -3.22 21.61 -7.67
N TYR A 269 -1.95 21.20 -7.63
CA TYR A 269 -0.84 22.12 -7.49
C TYR A 269 -0.76 23.09 -8.68
N THR A 270 -0.94 22.60 -9.91
CA THR A 270 -0.91 23.42 -11.12
C THR A 270 -2.10 24.39 -11.19
N GLU A 271 -3.29 23.94 -10.80
CA GLU A 271 -4.54 24.72 -10.83
C GLU A 271 -4.58 25.81 -9.75
N SER A 272 -4.11 25.52 -8.53
CA SER A 272 -4.41 26.32 -7.34
C SER A 272 -3.24 26.47 -6.36
N GLY A 273 -2.03 26.06 -6.76
CA GLY A 273 -0.81 26.18 -5.97
C GLY A 273 -0.94 25.53 -4.59
N VAL A 274 -0.51 26.26 -3.56
CA VAL A 274 -0.51 25.82 -2.16
C VAL A 274 -1.89 25.42 -1.68
N ASN A 275 -2.94 26.16 -2.06
CA ASN A 275 -4.31 25.88 -1.61
C ASN A 275 -4.84 24.57 -2.23
N GLY A 276 -4.48 24.29 -3.49
CA GLY A 276 -4.83 23.04 -4.16
C GLY A 276 -4.18 21.84 -3.48
N VAL A 277 -2.87 21.92 -3.21
CA VAL A 277 -2.14 20.87 -2.48
C VAL A 277 -2.68 20.67 -1.08
N LYS A 278 -2.93 21.76 -0.34
CA LYS A 278 -3.49 21.67 1.01
C LYS A 278 -4.88 21.03 1.02
N ALA A 279 -5.73 21.30 0.03
CA ALA A 279 -7.03 20.65 -0.10
C ALA A 279 -6.90 19.15 -0.40
N ALA A 280 -6.07 18.77 -1.38
CA ALA A 280 -5.86 17.38 -1.77
C ALA A 280 -5.24 16.54 -0.64
N LEU A 281 -4.27 17.10 0.08
CA LEU A 281 -3.66 16.45 1.24
C LEU A 281 -4.59 16.49 2.46
N GLY A 282 -5.43 17.51 2.63
CA GLY A 282 -6.47 17.50 3.66
C GLY A 282 -7.47 16.36 3.47
N GLU A 283 -7.89 16.09 2.24
CA GLU A 283 -8.72 14.93 1.92
C GLU A 283 -7.99 13.61 2.18
N LEU A 284 -6.70 13.52 1.84
CA LEU A 284 -5.89 12.35 2.18
C LEU A 284 -5.82 12.16 3.69
N GLU A 285 -5.39 13.18 4.44
CA GLU A 285 -5.10 13.09 5.87
C GLU A 285 -6.34 12.91 6.77
N SER A 286 -7.52 13.22 6.23
CA SER A 286 -8.81 12.89 6.87
C SER A 286 -9.26 11.45 6.63
N GLY A 287 -8.52 10.68 5.82
CA GLY A 287 -8.92 9.33 5.40
C GLY A 287 -9.95 9.31 4.26
N GLY A 288 -10.39 10.47 3.76
CA GLY A 288 -11.47 10.60 2.78
C GLY A 288 -11.21 9.86 1.48
N VAL A 289 -9.95 9.78 1.03
CA VAL A 289 -9.54 8.97 -0.14
C VAL A 289 -9.91 7.50 0.06
N PHE A 290 -9.59 6.92 1.23
CA PHE A 290 -9.78 5.50 1.50
C PHE A 290 -11.26 5.15 1.73
N THR A 291 -11.99 6.01 2.45
CA THR A 291 -13.43 5.84 2.66
C THR A 291 -14.19 5.89 1.35
N LYS A 292 -13.91 6.87 0.49
CA LYS A 292 -14.64 7.06 -0.78
C LYS A 292 -14.34 5.95 -1.80
N LEU A 293 -13.11 5.46 -1.85
CA LEU A 293 -12.65 4.54 -2.90
C LEU A 293 -12.78 3.07 -2.51
N LEU A 294 -12.44 2.75 -1.27
CA LEU A 294 -12.34 1.38 -0.77
C LEU A 294 -13.33 1.08 0.36
N GLY A 295 -14.04 2.09 0.89
CA GLY A 295 -14.91 1.91 2.05
C GLY A 295 -14.16 1.79 3.37
N ILE A 296 -12.84 2.01 3.39
CA ILE A 296 -12.02 1.87 4.59
C ILE A 296 -12.16 3.13 5.45
N GLU A 297 -12.60 2.97 6.70
CA GLU A 297 -12.86 4.11 7.59
C GLU A 297 -11.68 4.49 8.49
N ASN A 298 -10.88 3.52 8.91
CA ASN A 298 -9.90 3.72 9.98
C ASN A 298 -8.42 3.79 9.49
N PHE A 299 -8.17 3.93 8.18
CA PHE A 299 -6.80 3.89 7.65
C PHE A 299 -5.88 4.94 8.31
N LEU A 300 -6.37 6.18 8.45
CA LEU A 300 -5.65 7.31 9.07
C LEU A 300 -6.21 7.74 10.43
N GLU A 301 -6.93 6.85 11.10
CA GLU A 301 -7.39 7.11 12.46
C GLU A 301 -6.19 7.35 13.40
N GLY A 302 -6.18 8.50 14.07
CA GLY A 302 -5.12 8.88 15.01
C GLY A 302 -3.83 9.36 14.35
N ASP A 303 -3.88 9.96 13.15
CA ASP A 303 -2.67 10.37 12.44
C ASP A 303 -1.96 11.60 13.04
N TYR A 304 -0.83 11.34 13.69
CA TYR A 304 0.08 12.35 14.25
C TYR A 304 0.88 13.12 13.20
N PHE A 305 1.02 12.55 11.99
CA PHE A 305 1.93 13.04 10.96
C PHE A 305 1.28 13.98 9.94
N SER A 306 0.03 14.39 10.16
CA SER A 306 -0.71 15.38 9.34
C SER A 306 -0.41 16.84 9.68
N TRP A 307 0.44 17.10 10.69
CA TRP A 307 0.69 18.43 11.23
C TRP A 307 1.18 19.44 10.19
N TYR A 308 1.88 18.98 9.15
CA TYR A 308 2.41 19.82 8.07
C TYR A 308 1.32 20.59 7.32
N LEU A 309 0.04 20.15 7.40
CA LEU A 309 -1.09 20.88 6.83
C LEU A 309 -1.32 22.23 7.51
N GLU A 310 -1.06 22.32 8.81
CA GLU A 310 -1.23 23.54 9.60
C GLU A 310 -0.11 24.55 9.32
N GLU A 311 1.10 24.04 9.06
CA GLU A 311 2.29 24.85 8.76
C GLU A 311 2.55 25.01 7.25
N MET A 312 1.62 24.57 6.40
CA MET A 312 1.76 24.53 4.94
C MET A 312 2.03 25.92 4.36
N ASP A 313 3.12 26.03 3.62
CA ASP A 313 3.45 27.17 2.79
C ASP A 313 3.94 26.75 1.40
N LYS A 314 4.44 27.70 0.62
CA LYS A 314 4.91 27.42 -0.74
C LYS A 314 6.05 26.40 -0.76
N ASP A 315 7.04 26.54 0.13
CA ASP A 315 8.20 25.66 0.13
C ASP A 315 7.80 24.21 0.45
N LEU A 316 6.90 24.00 1.41
CA LEU A 316 6.35 22.67 1.72
C LEU A 316 5.51 22.12 0.56
N ALA A 317 4.65 22.93 -0.05
CA ALA A 317 3.82 22.49 -1.18
C ALA A 317 4.68 22.09 -2.40
N ASP A 318 5.67 22.92 -2.74
CA ASP A 318 6.62 22.68 -3.83
C ASP A 318 7.40 21.37 -3.61
N PHE A 319 7.80 21.12 -2.37
CA PHE A 319 8.48 19.89 -1.96
C PHE A 319 7.57 18.66 -2.03
N ILE A 320 6.35 18.71 -1.49
CA ILE A 320 5.43 17.55 -1.55
C ILE A 320 5.09 17.23 -3.01
N ALA A 321 4.94 18.25 -3.86
CA ALA A 321 4.78 18.08 -5.30
C ALA A 321 6.02 17.45 -5.96
N GLU A 322 7.24 17.71 -5.46
CA GLU A 322 8.48 17.08 -5.93
C GLU A 322 8.53 15.58 -5.57
N VAL A 323 8.12 15.23 -4.34
CA VAL A 323 7.97 13.82 -3.89
C VAL A 323 6.93 13.10 -4.74
N ALA A 324 5.77 13.72 -4.94
CA ALA A 324 4.70 13.21 -5.78
C ALA A 324 5.19 12.97 -7.23
N ARG A 325 5.86 13.96 -7.83
CA ARG A 325 6.47 13.83 -9.17
C ARG A 325 7.51 12.73 -9.26
N THR A 326 8.24 12.47 -8.19
CA THR A 326 9.19 11.36 -8.16
C THR A 326 8.45 10.02 -8.10
N LEU A 327 7.39 9.92 -7.28
CA LEU A 327 6.53 8.74 -7.19
C LEU A 327 5.80 8.46 -8.51
N SER A 328 5.38 9.48 -9.28
CA SER A 328 4.69 9.30 -10.55
C SER A 328 5.54 8.58 -11.62
N THR A 329 6.86 8.57 -11.44
CA THR A 329 7.79 7.82 -12.31
C THR A 329 7.76 6.32 -12.09
N TYR A 330 7.11 5.84 -11.03
CA TYR A 330 7.00 4.42 -10.69
C TYR A 330 5.74 3.79 -11.28
N GLU A 331 5.82 2.50 -11.60
CA GLU A 331 4.65 1.69 -11.91
C GLU A 331 4.13 1.03 -10.63
N MET A 332 3.01 1.56 -10.15
CA MET A 332 2.36 1.23 -8.89
C MET A 332 1.28 0.16 -9.06
N ALA A 333 1.00 -0.34 -10.26
CA ALA A 333 -0.04 -1.34 -10.49
C ALA A 333 0.47 -2.80 -10.54
N THR A 334 1.75 -2.99 -10.78
CA THR A 334 2.30 -4.29 -11.16
C THR A 334 2.98 -5.09 -10.04
N PRO A 335 3.70 -4.47 -9.09
CA PRO A 335 4.40 -5.22 -8.05
C PRO A 335 3.51 -5.73 -6.89
N GLN A 336 2.23 -5.36 -6.88
CA GLN A 336 1.25 -5.69 -5.82
C GLN A 336 0.71 -7.12 -5.92
N LEU A 337 1.17 -7.90 -6.90
CA LEU A 337 0.75 -9.29 -7.08
C LEU A 337 1.40 -10.28 -6.10
N GLU A 338 2.29 -9.81 -5.21
CA GLU A 338 2.94 -10.58 -4.15
C GLU A 338 2.97 -9.73 -2.84
N PRO A 339 2.15 -10.02 -1.82
CA PRO A 339 2.08 -9.27 -0.56
C PRO A 339 3.43 -9.08 0.16
N GLU A 340 4.37 -10.01 -0.02
CA GLU A 340 5.72 -9.97 0.53
C GLU A 340 6.54 -8.79 -0.01
N PHE A 341 6.28 -8.39 -1.25
CA PHE A 341 6.97 -7.29 -1.90
C PHE A 341 6.67 -5.94 -1.22
N ALA A 342 5.39 -5.70 -0.92
CA ALA A 342 4.92 -4.50 -0.24
C ALA A 342 5.54 -4.34 1.17
N ARG A 343 5.62 -5.45 1.91
CA ARG A 343 6.26 -5.50 3.23
C ARG A 343 7.74 -5.15 3.16
N ASP A 344 8.48 -5.78 2.24
CA ASP A 344 9.93 -5.57 2.10
C ASP A 344 10.25 -4.13 1.70
N LEU A 345 9.37 -3.51 0.90
CA LEU A 345 9.47 -2.13 0.45
C LEU A 345 9.51 -1.14 1.62
N LEU A 346 8.46 -1.14 2.44
CA LEU A 346 8.31 -0.19 3.54
C LEU A 346 9.39 -0.42 4.61
N LYS A 347 9.63 -1.68 4.96
CA LYS A 347 10.68 -2.10 5.91
C LYS A 347 12.05 -1.58 5.50
N ARG A 348 12.51 -1.85 4.26
CA ARG A 348 13.85 -1.40 3.83
C ARG A 348 13.93 0.10 3.63
N LEU A 349 12.85 0.78 3.22
CA LEU A 349 12.82 2.24 3.16
C LEU A 349 13.12 2.83 4.55
N TYR A 350 12.41 2.39 5.59
CA TYR A 350 12.67 2.86 6.96
C TYR A 350 14.09 2.54 7.45
N GLN A 351 14.58 1.33 7.17
CA GLN A 351 15.93 0.92 7.56
C GLN A 351 17.04 1.76 6.90
N ASN A 352 16.75 2.42 5.78
CA ASN A 352 17.65 3.32 5.08
C ASN A 352 17.50 4.79 5.49
N LEU A 353 16.41 5.14 6.19
CA LEU A 353 16.20 6.46 6.77
C LEU A 353 16.78 6.56 8.18
N ILE A 354 16.71 5.47 8.96
CA ILE A 354 17.24 5.42 10.32
C ILE A 354 18.25 4.26 10.46
N PRO A 355 19.50 4.55 10.85
CA PRO A 355 20.54 3.56 11.09
C PRO A 355 20.13 2.43 12.05
N GLY A 356 20.74 1.25 11.85
CA GLY A 356 20.45 0.06 12.63
C GLY A 356 20.61 0.22 14.14
N ASP A 357 21.67 0.93 14.57
CA ASP A 357 21.97 1.12 15.99
C ASP A 357 20.92 2.00 16.69
N ILE A 358 20.44 3.04 16.00
CA ILE A 358 19.34 3.87 16.51
C ILE A 358 18.08 3.03 16.60
N ARG A 359 17.69 2.32 15.53
CA ARG A 359 16.51 1.44 15.53
C ARG A 359 16.57 0.36 16.62
N HIS A 360 17.74 -0.23 16.84
CA HIS A 360 17.95 -1.24 17.88
C HIS A 360 17.66 -0.68 19.27
N ASN A 361 18.20 0.50 19.58
CA ASN A 361 17.97 1.16 20.85
C ASN A 361 16.55 1.74 21.00
N LEU A 362 15.85 1.98 19.88
CA LEU A 362 14.42 2.30 19.87
C LEU A 362 13.52 1.06 20.06
N GLY A 363 14.09 -0.15 20.12
CA GLY A 363 13.29 -1.38 20.12
C GLY A 363 12.54 -1.62 18.80
N GLU A 364 12.83 -0.87 17.75
CA GLU A 364 12.23 -0.97 16.42
C GLU A 364 13.02 -1.97 15.55
N TYR A 365 13.26 -3.16 16.12
CA TYR A 365 13.91 -4.24 15.38
C TYR A 365 12.88 -5.04 14.62
N TYR A 366 12.82 -4.82 13.31
CA TYR A 366 11.96 -5.61 12.43
C TYR A 366 12.36 -7.08 12.48
N THR A 367 11.40 -7.94 12.78
CA THR A 367 11.56 -9.39 12.74
C THR A 367 12.10 -9.81 11.36
N PRO A 368 13.23 -10.53 11.29
CA PRO A 368 13.70 -11.13 10.05
C PRO A 368 12.66 -12.10 9.48
N ASP A 369 12.52 -12.14 8.16
CA ASP A 369 11.40 -12.84 7.53
C ASP A 369 11.46 -14.35 7.78
N TRP A 370 12.66 -14.94 7.74
CA TRP A 370 12.88 -16.35 8.07
C TRP A 370 12.42 -16.72 9.48
N LEU A 371 12.57 -15.79 10.45
CA LEU A 371 12.17 -16.02 11.83
C LEU A 371 10.65 -15.93 11.97
N ALA A 372 10.04 -14.98 11.24
CA ALA A 372 8.59 -14.84 11.23
C ALA A 372 7.92 -16.06 10.57
N GLU A 373 8.47 -16.56 9.46
CA GLU A 373 8.02 -17.79 8.80
C GLU A 373 8.16 -19.00 9.72
N LEU A 374 9.34 -19.19 10.34
CA LEU A 374 9.59 -20.27 11.27
C LEU A 374 8.59 -20.27 12.43
N LEU A 375 8.33 -19.12 13.05
CA LEU A 375 7.40 -19.03 14.17
C LEU A 375 5.96 -19.36 13.72
N LEU A 376 5.53 -18.86 12.56
CA LEU A 376 4.20 -19.20 12.02
C LEU A 376 4.08 -20.70 11.75
N ASP A 377 5.16 -21.35 11.29
CA ASP A 377 5.18 -22.80 11.09
C ASP A 377 5.08 -23.55 12.42
N ASP A 378 5.87 -23.15 13.42
CA ASP A 378 5.92 -23.78 14.74
C ASP A 378 4.58 -23.68 15.49
N VAL A 379 3.80 -22.62 15.27
CA VAL A 379 2.46 -22.45 15.87
C VAL A 379 1.34 -23.10 15.05
N GLY A 380 1.67 -23.89 14.03
CA GLY A 380 0.72 -24.66 13.22
C GLY A 380 -0.04 -23.82 12.20
N LEU A 381 0.57 -22.72 11.72
CA LEU A 381 0.04 -21.85 10.68
C LEU A 381 0.90 -21.92 9.40
N SER A 382 1.68 -23.00 9.22
CA SER A 382 2.36 -23.29 7.96
C SER A 382 1.35 -23.45 6.81
N LEU A 383 1.80 -23.29 5.57
CA LEU A 383 0.92 -23.53 4.42
C LEU A 383 0.40 -24.98 4.40
N ASP A 384 1.22 -25.93 4.81
CA ASP A 384 0.82 -27.34 4.90
C ASP A 384 -0.21 -27.56 6.02
N ASP A 385 -0.08 -26.89 7.16
CA ASP A 385 -1.06 -26.99 8.24
C ASP A 385 -2.40 -26.34 7.87
N ILE A 386 -2.36 -25.20 7.17
CA ILE A 386 -3.53 -24.55 6.57
C ILE A 386 -4.24 -25.50 5.60
N LYS A 387 -3.49 -26.15 4.69
CA LYS A 387 -4.04 -27.13 3.74
C LYS A 387 -4.67 -28.33 4.47
N LYS A 388 -3.98 -28.92 5.43
CA LYS A 388 -4.49 -30.03 6.26
C LYS A 388 -5.76 -29.64 7.01
N MET A 389 -5.83 -28.43 7.55
CA MET A 389 -7.01 -27.92 8.26
C MET A 389 -8.23 -27.83 7.32
N GLY A 390 -7.99 -27.49 6.06
CA GLY A 390 -8.99 -27.40 4.99
C GLY A 390 -9.46 -28.74 4.40
N GLU A 391 -8.76 -29.86 4.62
CA GLU A 391 -9.10 -31.17 4.02
C GLU A 391 -10.49 -31.67 4.42
N LYS A 392 -10.91 -31.38 5.66
CA LYS A 392 -12.23 -31.78 6.17
C LYS A 392 -13.30 -30.73 5.89
N GLU A 393 -12.93 -29.46 6.04
CA GLU A 393 -13.84 -28.31 5.97
C GLU A 393 -13.09 -27.15 5.31
N THR A 394 -13.41 -26.86 4.05
CA THR A 394 -12.68 -25.90 3.20
C THR A 394 -12.62 -24.47 3.76
N LEU A 395 -13.59 -24.04 4.56
CA LEU A 395 -13.61 -22.68 5.14
C LEU A 395 -12.84 -22.55 6.46
N LYS A 396 -12.55 -23.67 7.12
CA LYS A 396 -11.99 -23.72 8.46
C LYS A 396 -10.66 -22.96 8.62
N PRO A 397 -9.74 -22.96 7.64
CA PRO A 397 -8.52 -22.16 7.77
C PRO A 397 -8.80 -20.65 7.80
N LEU A 398 -9.83 -20.17 7.10
CA LEU A 398 -10.18 -18.75 7.04
C LEU A 398 -10.86 -18.26 8.34
N GLU A 399 -11.55 -19.15 9.06
CA GLU A 399 -12.20 -18.89 10.35
C GLU A 399 -11.21 -18.77 11.52
N LYS A 400 -9.94 -19.11 11.29
CA LYS A 400 -8.92 -19.10 12.35
C LYS A 400 -8.54 -17.67 12.71
N ARG A 401 -8.98 -17.23 13.88
CA ARG A 401 -8.62 -15.94 14.46
C ARG A 401 -7.21 -15.93 15.06
N VAL A 402 -6.43 -14.92 14.68
CA VAL A 402 -5.05 -14.67 15.13
C VAL A 402 -4.92 -13.23 15.63
N LEU A 403 -4.10 -13.04 16.66
CA LEU A 403 -3.80 -11.73 17.22
C LEU A 403 -2.29 -11.60 17.39
N ASP A 404 -1.73 -10.51 16.85
CA ASP A 404 -0.38 -10.05 17.16
C ASP A 404 -0.46 -8.80 18.04
N PRO A 405 -0.22 -8.92 19.37
CA PRO A 405 -0.45 -7.84 20.33
C PRO A 405 0.68 -6.79 20.40
N ALA A 406 1.72 -6.93 19.57
CA ALA A 406 2.83 -5.98 19.41
C ALA A 406 3.34 -6.05 17.97
N CYS A 407 2.43 -5.80 17.03
CA CYS A 407 2.60 -6.22 15.64
C CYS A 407 3.68 -5.49 14.86
N GLY A 408 4.20 -4.38 15.39
CA GLY A 408 5.12 -3.51 14.69
C GLY A 408 4.53 -3.11 13.34
N SER A 409 5.29 -3.32 12.26
CA SER A 409 4.83 -3.08 10.89
C SER A 409 3.97 -4.20 10.29
N GLY A 410 3.50 -5.16 11.09
CA GLY A 410 2.60 -6.24 10.66
C GLY A 410 3.26 -7.42 9.95
N THR A 411 4.55 -7.71 10.21
CA THR A 411 5.31 -8.75 9.50
C THR A 411 4.63 -10.12 9.56
N PHE A 412 4.23 -10.57 10.75
CA PHE A 412 3.53 -11.85 10.94
C PHE A 412 2.17 -11.86 10.25
N LEU A 413 1.41 -10.77 10.38
CA LEU A 413 0.07 -10.64 9.83
C LEU A 413 0.07 -10.74 8.30
N VAL A 414 0.99 -10.03 7.64
CA VAL A 414 1.09 -10.05 6.17
C VAL A 414 1.53 -11.43 5.64
N LEU A 415 2.47 -12.07 6.32
CA LEU A 415 2.88 -13.44 5.98
C LEU A 415 1.72 -14.42 6.11
N TYR A 416 0.94 -14.32 7.18
CA TYR A 416 -0.22 -15.16 7.38
C TYR A 416 -1.31 -14.89 6.34
N ILE A 417 -1.59 -13.62 6.02
CA ILE A 417 -2.52 -13.22 4.94
C ILE A 417 -2.07 -13.81 3.60
N SER A 418 -0.78 -13.79 3.28
CA SER A 418 -0.26 -14.41 2.06
C SER A 418 -0.53 -15.93 2.01
N ARG A 419 -0.32 -16.64 3.13
CA ARG A 419 -0.62 -18.08 3.22
C ARG A 419 -2.12 -18.36 3.04
N LEU A 420 -2.99 -17.55 3.66
CA LEU A 420 -4.44 -17.64 3.47
C LEU A 420 -4.86 -17.34 2.03
N ARG A 421 -4.21 -16.36 1.39
CA ARG A 421 -4.44 -16.01 -0.01
C ARG A 421 -4.10 -17.16 -0.94
N ARG A 422 -2.92 -17.77 -0.79
CA ARG A 422 -2.51 -18.95 -1.57
C ARG A 422 -3.50 -20.10 -1.41
N TYR A 423 -3.95 -20.36 -0.20
CA TYR A 423 -4.99 -21.35 0.07
C TYR A 423 -6.32 -20.99 -0.62
N ALA A 424 -6.80 -19.75 -0.48
CA ALA A 424 -8.04 -19.30 -1.10
C ALA A 424 -7.99 -19.37 -2.64
N GLU A 425 -6.85 -19.05 -3.26
CA GLU A 425 -6.65 -19.17 -4.70
C GLU A 425 -6.71 -20.63 -5.18
N GLU A 426 -6.07 -21.56 -4.46
CA GLU A 426 -6.13 -23.01 -4.77
C GLU A 426 -7.55 -23.60 -4.62
N HIS A 427 -8.37 -23.00 -3.76
CA HIS A 427 -9.71 -23.48 -3.41
C HIS A 427 -10.87 -22.63 -3.94
N PHE A 428 -10.59 -21.62 -4.79
CA PHE A 428 -11.58 -20.70 -5.37
C PHE A 428 -12.41 -19.93 -4.33
N LEU A 429 -11.78 -19.47 -3.24
CA LEU A 429 -12.40 -18.71 -2.13
C LEU A 429 -11.97 -17.23 -2.09
N THR A 430 -11.37 -16.72 -3.17
CA THR A 430 -10.77 -15.38 -3.22
C THR A 430 -11.79 -14.25 -3.02
N ASP A 431 -13.05 -14.49 -3.37
CA ASP A 431 -14.17 -13.56 -3.26
C ASP A 431 -14.63 -13.36 -1.81
N ILE A 432 -14.56 -14.39 -0.97
CA ILE A 432 -14.96 -14.32 0.44
C ILE A 432 -13.79 -14.02 1.38
N LEU A 433 -12.55 -14.24 0.93
CA LEU A 433 -11.33 -14.07 1.73
C LEU A 433 -11.22 -12.73 2.47
N PRO A 434 -11.55 -11.55 1.86
CA PRO A 434 -11.46 -10.27 2.54
C PRO A 434 -12.22 -10.23 3.85
N ASN A 435 -13.45 -10.76 3.87
CA ASN A 435 -14.31 -10.71 5.05
C ASN A 435 -13.67 -11.48 6.21
N TYR A 436 -13.15 -12.68 5.93
CA TYR A 436 -12.44 -13.49 6.92
C TYR A 436 -11.15 -12.83 7.39
N VAL A 437 -10.34 -12.30 6.47
CA VAL A 437 -9.08 -11.64 6.82
C VAL A 437 -9.34 -10.44 7.74
N LEU A 438 -10.27 -9.56 7.35
CA LEU A 438 -10.64 -8.36 8.12
C LEU A 438 -11.24 -8.69 9.50
N GLU A 439 -11.89 -9.84 9.66
CA GLU A 439 -12.45 -10.28 10.95
C GLU A 439 -11.39 -10.99 11.83
N ASN A 440 -10.51 -11.79 11.22
CA ASN A 440 -9.72 -12.78 11.94
C ASN A 440 -8.24 -12.46 12.10
N VAL A 441 -7.65 -11.54 11.31
CA VAL A 441 -6.22 -11.25 11.37
C VAL A 441 -5.97 -9.90 12.05
N VAL A 442 -5.80 -9.90 13.37
CA VAL A 442 -5.80 -8.67 14.19
C VAL A 442 -4.40 -8.31 14.67
N GLY A 443 -4.10 -7.00 14.73
CA GLY A 443 -2.84 -6.48 15.25
C GLY A 443 -3.01 -5.28 16.18
N TYR A 444 -2.22 -5.21 17.25
CA TYR A 444 -2.10 -4.05 18.13
C TYR A 444 -0.65 -3.58 18.18
N ASP A 445 -0.46 -2.26 18.22
CA ASP A 445 0.84 -1.67 18.55
C ASP A 445 0.65 -0.31 19.23
N LEU A 446 1.63 0.11 20.02
CA LEU A 446 1.61 1.38 20.74
C LEU A 446 2.31 2.51 19.96
N ASN A 447 3.16 2.18 18.98
CA ASN A 447 3.87 3.16 18.17
C ASN A 447 3.00 3.58 16.97
N PRO A 448 2.61 4.87 16.85
CA PRO A 448 1.76 5.33 15.76
C PRO A 448 2.34 5.09 14.36
N LEU A 449 3.66 5.16 14.22
CA LEU A 449 4.32 4.91 12.94
C LEU A 449 4.25 3.44 12.54
N ALA A 450 4.42 2.54 13.52
CA ALA A 450 4.32 1.10 13.32
C ALA A 450 2.90 0.70 12.90
N VAL A 451 1.89 1.25 13.58
CA VAL A 451 0.46 1.07 13.23
C VAL A 451 0.17 1.53 11.81
N LEU A 452 0.65 2.71 11.40
CA LEU A 452 0.48 3.20 10.04
C LEU A 452 1.17 2.29 9.01
N ALA A 453 2.37 1.79 9.32
CA ALA A 453 3.09 0.85 8.45
C ALA A 453 2.36 -0.49 8.34
N ALA A 454 1.83 -1.01 9.45
CA ALA A 454 1.04 -2.24 9.49
C ALA A 454 -0.26 -2.09 8.69
N ARG A 455 -1.01 -0.99 8.85
CA ARG A 455 -2.21 -0.70 8.05
C ARG A 455 -1.88 -0.59 6.56
N THR A 456 -0.78 0.08 6.22
CA THR A 456 -0.33 0.21 4.83
C THR A 456 0.00 -1.17 4.26
N ASN A 457 0.80 -1.99 4.95
CA ASN A 457 1.11 -3.34 4.49
C ASN A 457 -0.13 -4.23 4.37
N TYR A 458 -1.06 -4.11 5.32
CA TYR A 458 -2.33 -4.84 5.30
C TYR A 458 -3.16 -4.44 4.07
N LEU A 459 -3.32 -3.14 3.83
CA LEU A 459 -4.00 -2.61 2.63
C LEU A 459 -3.36 -3.16 1.36
N LEU A 460 -2.03 -3.09 1.24
CA LEU A 460 -1.31 -3.59 0.08
C LEU A 460 -1.50 -5.10 -0.14
N ALA A 461 -1.73 -5.88 0.91
CA ALA A 461 -1.95 -7.32 0.82
C ALA A 461 -3.37 -7.71 0.36
N ILE A 462 -4.37 -6.82 0.55
CA ILE A 462 -5.78 -7.14 0.30
C ILE A 462 -6.50 -6.19 -0.67
N ALA A 463 -5.87 -5.10 -1.12
CA ALA A 463 -6.54 -4.04 -1.88
C ALA A 463 -7.24 -4.56 -3.15
N ASP A 464 -6.62 -5.52 -3.86
CA ASP A 464 -7.19 -6.16 -5.04
C ASP A 464 -8.42 -7.03 -4.73
N LEU A 465 -8.53 -7.50 -3.50
CA LEU A 465 -9.61 -8.36 -3.05
C LEU A 465 -10.81 -7.54 -2.53
N LEU A 466 -10.61 -6.30 -2.08
CA LEU A 466 -11.66 -5.45 -1.50
C LEU A 466 -12.84 -5.17 -2.45
N ALA A 467 -12.64 -5.28 -3.76
CA ALA A 467 -13.74 -5.22 -4.73
C ALA A 467 -14.85 -6.26 -4.46
N HIS A 468 -14.51 -7.38 -3.81
CA HIS A 468 -15.42 -8.48 -3.49
C HIS A 468 -16.13 -8.31 -2.13
N ALA A 469 -15.70 -7.37 -1.29
CA ALA A 469 -16.22 -7.17 0.07
C ALA A 469 -17.63 -6.54 0.15
N GLY A 470 -18.45 -6.64 -0.92
CA GLY A 470 -19.86 -6.23 -0.92
C GLY A 470 -20.12 -4.72 -0.83
N GLY A 471 -19.06 -3.89 -0.84
CA GLY A 471 -19.16 -2.43 -0.90
C GLY A 471 -19.62 -1.73 0.39
N GLY A 472 -19.61 -2.44 1.52
CA GLY A 472 -19.85 -1.89 2.85
C GLY A 472 -18.66 -1.11 3.43
N SER A 473 -18.84 -0.57 4.63
CA SER A 473 -17.78 0.00 5.44
C SER A 473 -16.82 -1.10 5.89
N VAL A 474 -15.52 -0.84 5.82
CA VAL A 474 -14.44 -1.76 6.18
C VAL A 474 -13.53 -1.09 7.20
N GLU A 475 -13.08 -1.86 8.18
CA GLU A 475 -12.03 -1.46 9.10
C GLU A 475 -10.83 -2.39 8.92
N ILE A 476 -9.64 -1.84 8.74
CA ILE A 476 -8.40 -2.64 8.82
C ILE A 476 -8.17 -2.94 10.31
N PRO A 477 -8.10 -4.22 10.73
CA PRO A 477 -8.06 -4.63 12.14
C PRO A 477 -6.69 -4.43 12.79
N ILE A 478 -6.10 -3.25 12.61
CA ILE A 478 -4.84 -2.81 13.19
C ILE A 478 -5.09 -1.57 14.03
N TYR A 479 -4.80 -1.65 15.32
CA TYR A 479 -5.20 -0.62 16.29
C TYR A 479 -4.01 -0.06 17.06
N LEU A 480 -4.03 1.27 17.24
CA LEU A 480 -3.11 1.97 18.15
C LEU A 480 -3.59 1.75 19.59
N ALA A 481 -2.98 0.78 20.26
CA ALA A 481 -3.42 0.34 21.58
C ALA A 481 -2.26 -0.21 22.43
N ASP A 482 -2.37 -0.01 23.74
CA ASP A 482 -1.55 -0.73 24.71
C ASP A 482 -2.22 -2.08 24.99
N SER A 483 -1.56 -3.17 24.61
CA SER A 483 -2.07 -4.54 24.78
C SER A 483 -1.97 -5.06 26.22
N ILE A 484 -1.29 -4.33 27.11
CA ILE A 484 -1.04 -4.73 28.50
C ILE A 484 -1.86 -3.87 29.46
N MET A 485 -1.83 -2.55 29.29
CA MET A 485 -2.45 -1.60 30.24
C MET A 485 -3.76 -1.02 29.73
N ILE A 486 -4.87 -1.55 30.24
CA ILE A 486 -6.19 -0.93 30.14
C ILE A 486 -6.45 -0.16 31.43
N GLY A 487 -6.45 1.18 31.36
CA GLY A 487 -6.72 2.01 32.53
C GLY A 487 -8.20 1.97 32.92
N GLU A 488 -8.56 1.22 33.97
CA GLU A 488 -9.93 1.20 34.52
C GLU A 488 -9.99 1.95 35.87
N ARG A 489 -11.05 2.73 36.10
CA ARG A 489 -11.28 3.47 37.36
C ARG A 489 -12.76 3.42 37.74
N TYR A 490 -13.06 3.31 39.03
CA TYR A 490 -14.43 3.48 39.55
C TYR A 490 -14.67 4.96 39.90
N GLU A 491 -15.71 5.56 39.31
CA GLU A 491 -16.12 6.94 39.56
C GLU A 491 -17.21 6.97 40.66
N LEU A 492 -16.82 7.40 41.86
CA LEU A 492 -17.73 7.48 43.02
C LEU A 492 -18.91 8.45 42.82
N LYS A 493 -18.75 9.51 42.01
CA LYS A 493 -19.79 10.53 41.79
C LYS A 493 -20.95 10.00 40.94
N ASP A 494 -20.64 9.22 39.90
CA ASP A 494 -21.63 8.71 38.95
C ASP A 494 -21.96 7.23 39.19
N GLY A 495 -21.24 6.56 40.11
CA GLY A 495 -21.42 5.16 40.45
C GLY A 495 -21.04 4.19 39.33
N LYS A 496 -20.17 4.61 38.39
CA LYS A 496 -19.82 3.85 37.17
C LYS A 496 -18.35 3.47 37.11
N HIS A 497 -18.08 2.33 36.47
CA HIS A 497 -16.75 1.99 35.98
C HIS A 497 -16.47 2.74 34.68
N VAL A 498 -15.28 3.30 34.54
CA VAL A 498 -14.83 4.01 33.34
C VAL A 498 -13.48 3.49 32.87
N TYR A 499 -13.29 3.46 31.56
CA TYR A 499 -11.96 3.40 30.95
C TYR A 499 -11.36 4.81 30.90
N VAL A 500 -10.08 4.92 31.23
CA VAL A 500 -9.33 6.17 31.33
C VAL A 500 -8.31 6.22 30.20
N LEU A 501 -8.52 7.14 29.27
CA LEU A 501 -7.59 7.45 28.19
C LEU A 501 -6.75 8.66 28.59
N ARG A 502 -5.43 8.50 28.64
CA ARG A 502 -4.50 9.56 29.00
C ARG A 502 -3.84 10.14 27.75
N THR A 503 -3.98 11.44 27.54
CA THR A 503 -3.30 12.16 26.46
C THR A 503 -2.60 13.40 27.00
N VAL A 504 -1.79 14.06 26.18
CA VAL A 504 -1.20 15.37 26.53
C VAL A 504 -2.27 16.45 26.75
N ALA A 505 -3.46 16.32 26.16
CA ALA A 505 -4.56 17.25 26.36
C ALA A 505 -5.31 17.04 27.69
N GLY A 506 -5.27 15.83 28.26
CA GLY A 506 -5.92 15.50 29.53
C GLY A 506 -6.27 14.02 29.70
N GLU A 507 -6.95 13.70 30.80
CA GLU A 507 -7.58 12.39 30.99
C GLU A 507 -9.02 12.43 30.43
N PHE A 508 -9.31 11.57 29.47
CA PHE A 508 -10.67 11.32 28.97
C PHE A 508 -11.21 10.04 29.59
N LYS A 509 -12.51 10.03 29.93
CA LYS A 509 -13.15 8.92 30.61
C LYS A 509 -14.31 8.42 29.78
N ILE A 510 -14.33 7.13 29.48
CA ILE A 510 -15.41 6.49 28.73
C ILE A 510 -16.11 5.51 29.67
N PRO A 511 -17.42 5.69 29.94
CA PRO A 511 -18.20 4.73 30.72
C PRO A 511 -18.14 3.33 30.13
N LYS A 512 -17.91 2.33 30.99
CA LYS A 512 -17.74 0.93 30.58
C LYS A 512 -18.98 0.37 29.88
N ASP A 513 -20.17 0.79 30.33
CA ASP A 513 -21.47 0.46 29.73
C ASP A 513 -21.68 1.04 28.32
N ILE A 514 -20.92 2.07 27.94
CA ILE A 514 -20.86 2.60 26.58
C ILE A 514 -19.76 1.89 25.79
N ALA A 515 -18.56 1.78 26.37
CA ALA A 515 -17.39 1.21 25.71
C ALA A 515 -17.58 -0.27 25.30
N GLU A 516 -18.30 -1.05 26.10
CA GLU A 516 -18.59 -2.47 25.83
C GLU A 516 -19.71 -2.67 24.80
N LYS A 517 -20.29 -1.58 24.25
CA LYS A 517 -21.29 -1.59 23.19
C LYS A 517 -20.73 -0.91 21.94
N PRO A 518 -20.03 -1.64 21.06
CA PRO A 518 -19.29 -1.06 19.93
C PRO A 518 -20.14 -0.11 19.06
N ASP A 519 -21.35 -0.51 18.70
CA ASP A 519 -22.26 0.32 17.88
C ASP A 519 -22.64 1.64 18.58
N LEU A 520 -22.84 1.61 19.89
CA LEU A 520 -23.16 2.80 20.67
C LEU A 520 -21.94 3.69 20.83
N LEU A 521 -20.78 3.10 21.16
CA LEU A 521 -19.51 3.80 21.26
C LEU A 521 -19.19 4.53 19.95
N ARG A 522 -19.33 3.85 18.81
CA ARG A 522 -19.10 4.45 17.49
C ARG A 522 -19.99 5.65 17.22
N LYS A 523 -21.31 5.53 17.44
CA LYS A 523 -22.25 6.66 17.30
C LYS A 523 -21.87 7.85 18.18
N VAL A 524 -21.49 7.59 19.44
CA VAL A 524 -21.05 8.64 20.37
C VAL A 524 -19.79 9.33 19.86
N LEU A 525 -18.79 8.56 19.41
CA LEU A 525 -17.54 9.11 18.88
C LEU A 525 -17.74 9.87 17.56
N ASP A 526 -18.63 9.40 16.69
CA ASP A 526 -19.00 10.08 15.45
C ASP A 526 -19.67 11.43 15.72
N GLU A 527 -20.55 11.51 16.71
CA GLU A 527 -21.18 12.76 17.13
C GLU A 527 -20.16 13.73 17.72
N VAL A 528 -19.25 13.23 18.57
CA VAL A 528 -18.13 14.03 19.11
C VAL A 528 -17.26 14.58 17.98
N ARG A 529 -16.89 13.75 17.00
CA ARG A 529 -16.12 14.17 15.81
C ARG A 529 -16.86 15.26 15.03
N THR A 530 -18.12 15.01 14.68
CA THR A 530 -18.96 15.94 13.92
C THR A 530 -19.11 17.28 14.64
N CYS A 531 -19.25 17.23 15.96
CA CYS A 531 -19.32 18.41 16.81
C CYS A 531 -18.01 19.22 16.80
N LEU A 532 -16.86 18.54 16.89
CA LEU A 532 -15.54 19.17 16.83
C LEU A 532 -15.28 19.82 15.46
N GLU A 533 -15.62 19.14 14.36
CA GLU A 533 -15.47 19.66 13.00
C GLU A 533 -16.33 20.91 12.76
N ASN A 534 -17.55 20.92 13.29
CA ASN A 534 -18.48 22.05 13.21
C ASN A 534 -18.25 23.13 14.28
N LYS A 535 -17.27 22.92 15.19
CA LYS A 535 -16.97 23.82 16.32
C LYS A 535 -18.20 24.10 17.19
N CYS A 536 -19.04 23.09 17.43
CA CYS A 536 -20.24 23.33 18.24
C CYS A 536 -19.86 23.61 19.70
N ASN A 537 -20.78 24.24 20.42
CA ASN A 537 -20.62 24.42 21.86
C ASN A 537 -21.02 23.12 22.61
N PRO A 538 -20.66 22.97 23.90
CA PRO A 538 -21.00 21.78 24.67
C PRO A 538 -22.51 21.47 24.73
N SER A 539 -23.37 22.49 24.70
CA SER A 539 -24.82 22.26 24.75
C SER A 539 -25.38 21.60 23.49
N ASP A 540 -24.78 21.89 22.33
CA ASP A 540 -25.14 21.26 21.06
C ASP A 540 -24.68 19.79 21.04
N LEU A 541 -23.48 19.52 21.57
CA LEU A 541 -22.99 18.14 21.75
C LEU A 541 -23.93 17.33 22.64
N PHE A 542 -24.34 17.88 23.79
CA PHE A 542 -25.26 17.18 24.70
C PHE A 542 -26.62 16.89 24.05
N LYS A 543 -27.13 17.79 23.21
CA LYS A 543 -28.35 17.53 22.45
C LYS A 543 -28.17 16.38 21.45
N GLY A 544 -27.05 16.36 20.71
CA GLY A 544 -26.73 15.28 19.78
C GLY A 544 -26.59 13.93 20.47
N LEU A 545 -25.87 13.89 21.59
CA LEU A 545 -25.69 12.66 22.39
C LEU A 545 -27.01 12.13 22.96
N ASN A 546 -27.92 13.01 23.42
CA ASN A 546 -29.26 12.61 23.90
C ASN A 546 -30.16 12.02 22.81
N CYS A 547 -29.84 12.21 21.52
CA CYS A 547 -30.55 11.55 20.42
C CYS A 547 -30.01 10.15 20.12
N ILE A 548 -28.84 9.80 20.66
CA ILE A 548 -28.12 8.54 20.43
C ILE A 548 -28.35 7.55 21.58
N THR A 549 -28.34 8.04 22.82
CA THR A 549 -28.55 7.29 24.07
C THR A 549 -30.02 7.22 24.43
#